data_AF-A0ABD4SJ65-F1
#
_entry.id   AF-A0ABD4SJ65-F1
#
_cell.length_a   1.000
_cell.length_b   1.000
_cell.length_c   1.000
_cell.angle_alpha   90.00
_cell.angle_beta   90.00
_cell.angle_gamma   90.00
#
_symmetry.space_group_name_H-M   'P 1'
#
loop_
_entity.id
_entity.type
_entity.pdbx_description
1 polymer ?
#
loop_
_entity_poly.entity_id
_entity_poly.type
_entity_poly.pdbx_seq_one_letter_code
_entity_poly.pdbx_strand_id
1 'polypeptide(L)'
;MVNGRKVNDYAISNDMVGFNQLLDDLKQVTNPQIIFEATGVYSRRLQAFLDMHDLRYVMMNPLEAKRKTKDDLHQNKTDKLDAMYLAKMQSEHPQRL
;
A
#
# COMPACT_ATOMS: atom_id res chain seq x y z
N MET A 1 -0.57 7.78 -4.98
CA MET A 1 -0.55 9.26 -4.86
C MET A 1 0.41 9.81 -5.90
N VAL A 2 0.16 11.02 -6.42
CA VAL A 2 1.09 11.72 -7.32
C VAL A 2 1.26 13.13 -6.77
N ASN A 3 2.50 13.58 -6.55
CA ASN A 3 2.83 14.89 -5.98
C ASN A 3 2.06 15.21 -4.68
N GLY A 4 1.97 14.25 -3.75
CA GLY A 4 1.27 14.44 -2.48
C GLY A 4 -0.26 14.48 -2.57
N ARG A 5 -0.85 14.26 -3.75
CA ARG A 5 -2.31 14.24 -3.95
C ARG A 5 -2.82 12.84 -4.29
N LYS A 6 -4.00 12.50 -3.76
CA LYS A 6 -4.72 11.28 -4.15
C LYS A 6 -5.27 11.47 -5.56
N VAL A 7 -4.90 10.59 -6.48
CA VAL A 7 -5.36 10.62 -7.89
C VAL A 7 -6.45 9.59 -8.15
N ASN A 8 -6.34 8.41 -7.54
CA ASN A 8 -7.34 7.35 -7.63
C ASN A 8 -7.41 6.55 -6.31
N ASP A 9 -8.53 5.87 -6.07
CA ASP A 9 -8.70 4.88 -5.02
C ASP A 9 -9.71 3.81 -5.45
N TYR A 10 -9.38 2.54 -5.18
CA TYR A 10 -10.21 1.39 -5.48
C TYR A 10 -9.77 0.20 -4.63
N ALA A 11 -10.63 -0.81 -4.53
CA ALA A 11 -10.30 -2.09 -3.93
C ALA A 11 -9.99 -3.11 -5.03
N ILE A 12 -9.08 -4.03 -4.73
CA ILE A 12 -8.79 -5.21 -5.57
C ILE A 12 -9.12 -6.48 -4.77
N SER A 13 -9.45 -7.56 -5.46
CA SER A 13 -9.57 -8.88 -4.83
C SER A 13 -8.19 -9.39 -4.38
N ASN A 14 -8.15 -10.13 -3.26
CA ASN A 14 -6.92 -10.74 -2.75
C ASN A 14 -6.62 -12.08 -3.44
N ASP A 15 -6.58 -12.05 -4.77
CA ASP A 15 -6.35 -13.17 -5.67
C ASP A 15 -5.65 -12.70 -6.95
N MET A 16 -5.35 -13.63 -7.86
CA MET A 16 -4.65 -13.33 -9.10
C MET A 16 -5.41 -12.36 -10.01
N VAL A 17 -6.74 -12.31 -9.95
CA VAL A 17 -7.53 -11.38 -10.78
C VAL A 17 -7.25 -9.94 -10.32
N GLY A 18 -7.34 -9.70 -9.01
CA GLY A 18 -7.06 -8.39 -8.43
C GLY A 18 -5.60 -7.99 -8.55
N PHE A 19 -4.67 -8.94 -8.43
CA PHE A 19 -3.24 -8.66 -8.57
C PHE A 19 -2.83 -8.36 -10.01
N ASN A 20 -3.41 -9.02 -11.01
CA ASN A 20 -3.16 -8.68 -12.41
C ASN A 20 -3.70 -7.29 -12.74
N GLN A 21 -4.87 -6.92 -12.20
CA GLN A 21 -5.38 -5.55 -12.33
C GLN A 21 -4.39 -4.54 -11.75
N LEU A 22 -3.88 -4.78 -10.54
CA LEU A 22 -2.86 -3.93 -9.92
C LEU A 22 -1.59 -3.85 -10.79
N LEU A 23 -1.11 -4.96 -11.34
CA LEU A 23 0.09 -4.99 -12.19
C LEU A 23 -0.09 -4.14 -13.45
N ASP A 24 -1.25 -4.23 -14.09
CA ASP A 24 -1.53 -3.45 -15.30
C ASP A 24 -1.60 -1.95 -15.01
N ASP A 25 -2.13 -1.57 -13.85
CA ASP A 25 -2.12 -0.18 -13.37
C ASP A 25 -0.69 0.31 -13.06
N LEU A 26 0.13 -0.53 -12.43
CA LEU A 26 1.52 -0.20 -12.10
C LEU A 26 2.39 0.01 -13.34
N LYS A 27 2.14 -0.72 -14.43
CA LYS A 27 2.84 -0.54 -15.72
C LYS A 27 2.62 0.84 -16.35
N GLN A 28 1.52 1.52 -16.01
CA GLN A 28 1.24 2.88 -16.49
C GLN A 28 2.00 3.96 -15.70
N VAL A 29 2.71 3.58 -14.63
CA VAL A 29 3.40 4.51 -13.73
C VAL A 29 4.91 4.28 -13.79
N THR A 30 5.68 5.36 -13.98
CA THR A 30 7.15 5.29 -13.95
C THR A 30 7.66 5.15 -12.51
N ASN A 31 8.44 4.09 -12.23
CA ASN A 31 9.08 3.81 -10.93
C ASN A 31 8.10 3.86 -9.74
N PRO A 32 7.08 3.00 -9.70
CA PRO A 32 6.07 3.02 -8.66
C PRO A 32 6.67 2.67 -7.28
N GLN A 33 6.12 3.30 -6.24
CA GLN A 33 6.39 2.98 -4.85
C GLN A 33 5.18 2.24 -4.28
N ILE A 34 5.40 1.02 -3.78
CA ILE A 34 4.33 0.18 -3.24
C ILE A 34 4.52 0.10 -1.72
N ILE A 35 3.45 0.33 -0.95
CA ILE A 35 3.46 0.23 0.51
C ILE A 35 2.17 -0.41 1.02
N PHE A 36 2.27 -1.35 1.96
CA PHE A 36 1.12 -1.99 2.60
C PHE A 36 1.44 -2.47 4.03
N GLU A 37 0.39 -2.67 4.83
CA GLU A 37 0.49 -3.19 6.21
C GLU A 37 0.54 -4.73 6.21
N ALA A 38 1.43 -5.32 7.01
CA ALA A 38 1.56 -6.77 7.15
C ALA A 38 0.43 -7.39 7.98
N THR A 39 -0.72 -7.65 7.37
CA THR A 39 -1.88 -8.27 8.04
C THR A 39 -1.96 -9.79 7.81
N GLY A 40 -0.94 -10.52 8.25
CA GLY A 40 -0.96 -11.99 8.32
C GLY A 40 -1.16 -12.67 6.95
N VAL A 41 -2.21 -13.49 6.80
CA VAL A 41 -2.46 -14.30 5.59
C VAL A 41 -2.71 -13.41 4.35
N TYR A 42 -3.29 -12.22 4.54
CA TYR A 42 -3.66 -11.33 3.44
C TYR A 42 -2.43 -10.75 2.74
N SER A 43 -1.47 -10.25 3.51
CA SER A 43 -0.24 -9.66 2.97
C SER A 43 0.67 -10.68 2.28
N ARG A 44 0.67 -11.95 2.70
CA ARG A 44 1.54 -12.99 2.12
C ARG A 44 1.31 -13.25 0.64
N ARG A 45 0.05 -13.23 0.19
CA ARG A 45 -0.28 -13.48 -1.22
C ARG A 45 0.17 -12.32 -2.11
N LEU A 46 -0.12 -11.09 -1.67
CA LEU A 46 0.34 -9.89 -2.35
C LEU A 46 1.88 -9.84 -2.38
N GLN A 47 2.54 -10.15 -1.27
CA GLN A 47 4.00 -10.19 -1.18
C GLN A 47 4.59 -11.15 -2.22
N ALA A 48 4.13 -12.41 -2.24
CA ALA A 48 4.61 -13.42 -3.18
C ALA A 48 4.39 -13.00 -4.64
N PHE A 49 3.27 -12.34 -4.94
CA PHE A 49 3.00 -11.80 -6.27
C PHE A 49 3.98 -10.68 -6.64
N LEU A 50 4.22 -9.73 -5.74
CA LEU A 50 5.16 -8.63 -5.98
C LEU A 50 6.60 -9.15 -6.16
N ASP A 51 7.02 -10.10 -5.32
CA ASP A 51 8.33 -10.76 -5.43
C ASP A 51 8.48 -11.48 -6.79
N MET A 52 7.45 -12.20 -7.26
CA MET A 52 7.44 -12.90 -8.55
C MET A 52 7.58 -11.97 -9.76
N HIS A 53 7.17 -10.70 -9.62
CA HIS A 53 7.23 -9.69 -10.67
C HIS A 53 8.39 -8.69 -10.48
N ASP A 54 9.34 -8.97 -9.58
CA ASP A 54 10.47 -8.11 -9.25
C ASP A 54 10.06 -6.67 -8.86
N LEU A 55 8.87 -6.53 -8.26
CA LEU A 55 8.33 -5.25 -7.81
C LEU A 55 8.78 -4.97 -6.39
N ARG A 56 9.49 -3.86 -6.19
CA ARG A 56 9.91 -3.42 -4.86
C ARG A 56 8.74 -2.83 -4.07
N TYR A 57 8.69 -3.14 -2.78
CA TYR A 57 7.66 -2.63 -1.86
C TYR A 57 8.21 -2.39 -0.46
N VAL A 58 7.49 -1.56 0.30
CA VAL A 58 7.66 -1.40 1.74
C VAL A 58 6.54 -2.15 2.45
N MET A 59 6.91 -3.12 3.27
CA MET A 59 5.96 -3.81 4.15
C MET A 59 6.04 -3.20 5.55
N MET A 60 4.95 -2.60 6.01
CA MET A 60 4.88 -1.95 7.32
C MET A 60 4.34 -2.90 8.38
N ASN A 61 4.99 -2.92 9.56
CA ASN A 61 4.44 -3.64 10.71
C ASN A 61 3.14 -2.95 11.18
N PRO A 62 2.05 -3.69 11.44
CA PRO A 62 0.81 -3.14 11.99
C PRO A 62 0.99 -2.24 13.21
N LEU A 63 1.93 -2.56 14.10
CA LEU A 63 2.22 -1.78 15.28
C LEU A 63 2.92 -0.46 14.94
N GLU A 64 3.78 -0.45 13.93
CA GLU A 64 4.47 0.75 13.46
C GLU A 64 3.53 1.66 12.67
N ALA A 65 2.70 1.08 11.79
CA ALA A 65 1.65 1.80 11.09
C ALA A 65 0.74 2.50 12.11
N LYS A 66 0.23 1.76 13.11
CA LYS A 66 -0.61 2.30 14.18
C LYS A 66 0.07 3.36 15.04
N ARG A 67 1.36 3.19 15.38
CA ARG A 67 2.10 4.19 16.18
C ARG A 67 2.25 5.50 15.43
N LYS A 68 2.47 5.45 14.12
CA LYS A 68 2.59 6.66 13.30
C LYS A 68 1.23 7.34 13.05
N THR A 69 0.12 6.59 13.02
CA THR A 69 -1.24 7.15 12.87
C THR A 69 -1.87 7.71 14.16
N LYS A 70 -1.19 7.61 15.31
CA LYS A 70 -1.81 7.87 16.63
C LYS A 70 -2.28 9.30 16.88
N ASP A 71 -1.84 10.26 16.08
CA ASP A 71 -2.18 11.68 16.29
C ASP A 71 -3.55 12.10 15.72
N ASP A 72 -4.21 11.32 14.85
CA ASP A 72 -5.38 11.87 14.12
C ASP A 72 -6.72 11.09 14.20
N LEU A 73 -6.79 9.77 14.39
CA LEU A 73 -8.06 9.08 14.07
C LEU A 73 -8.35 7.86 14.94
N HIS A 74 -9.04 8.08 16.07
CA HIS A 74 -9.56 6.98 16.89
C HIS A 74 -11.04 6.64 16.67
N GLN A 75 -11.75 7.28 15.73
CA GLN A 75 -13.22 7.07 15.62
C GLN A 75 -13.71 6.46 14.29
N ASN A 76 -12.99 6.50 13.17
CA ASN A 76 -13.48 5.97 11.88
C ASN A 76 -12.36 5.28 11.05
N LYS A 77 -11.77 4.19 11.55
CA LYS A 77 -10.76 3.42 10.80
C LYS A 77 -11.43 2.63 9.66
N THR A 78 -11.05 2.90 8.42
CA THR A 78 -11.48 2.14 7.23
C THR A 78 -10.27 1.76 6.40
N ASP A 79 -10.32 0.64 5.68
CA ASP A 79 -9.22 0.17 4.84
C ASP A 79 -8.76 1.24 3.83
N LYS A 80 -9.70 2.06 3.35
CA LYS A 80 -9.43 3.19 2.44
C LYS A 80 -8.62 4.30 3.11
N LEU A 81 -8.95 4.65 4.36
CA LEU A 81 -8.21 5.66 5.11
C LEU A 81 -6.81 5.16 5.48
N ASP A 82 -6.68 3.88 5.82
CA ASP A 82 -5.40 3.25 6.12
C ASP A 82 -4.48 3.27 4.90
N ALA A 83 -4.98 2.84 3.73
CA ALA A 83 -4.22 2.88 2.48
C ALA A 83 -3.79 4.31 2.10
N MET A 84 -4.68 5.29 2.26
CA MET A 84 -4.37 6.69 1.99
C MET A 84 -3.28 7.20 2.94
N TYR A 85 -3.36 6.87 4.22
CA TYR A 85 -2.38 7.28 5.21
C TYR A 85 -0.99 6.69 4.93
N LEU A 86 -0.92 5.39 4.60
CA LEU A 86 0.34 4.74 4.23
C LEU A 86 0.96 5.41 3.00
N ALA A 87 0.15 5.69 1.98
CA ALA A 87 0.61 6.37 0.78
C ALA A 87 1.13 7.80 1.08
N LYS A 88 0.46 8.53 1.97
CA LYS A 88 0.89 9.87 2.40
C LYS A 88 2.21 9.79 3.15
N MET A 89 2.33 8.88 4.12
CA MET A 89 3.56 8.66 4.89
C MET A 89 4.75 8.34 3.98
N GLN A 90 4.58 7.42 3.02
CA GLN A 90 5.66 7.05 2.10
C GLN A 90 6.03 8.20 1.14
N SER A 91 5.08 9.08 0.81
CA SER A 91 5.33 10.27 0.00
C SER A 91 6.09 11.36 0.76
N GLU A 92 5.81 11.54 2.06
CA GLU A 92 6.42 12.58 2.91
C GLU A 92 7.74 12.12 3.53
N HIS A 93 7.84 10.83 3.85
CA HIS A 93 8.99 10.19 4.48
C HIS A 93 9.32 8.87 3.78
N PRO A 94 9.93 8.92 2.58
CA PRO A 94 10.20 7.72 1.79
C PRO A 94 11.12 6.77 2.55
N GLN A 95 10.60 5.60 2.90
CA GLN A 95 11.44 4.50 3.37
C GLN A 95 12.17 3.88 2.18
N ARG A 96 13.37 3.34 2.43
CA ARG A 96 14.14 2.67 1.39
C ARG A 96 13.39 1.40 0.93
N LEU A 97 13.25 1.29 -0.39
CA LEU A 97 12.79 0.09 -1.10
C LEU A 97 13.89 -0.97 -1.19
#